data_AF-A0A2X0J0P9-F1
#
_entry.id   AF-A0A2X0J0P9-F1
#
_cell.length_a   1.000
_cell.length_b   1.000
_cell.length_c   1.000
_cell.angle_alpha   90.00
_cell.angle_beta   90.00
_cell.angle_gamma   90.00
#
_symmetry.space_group_name_H-M   'P 1'
#
loop_
_entity.id
_entity.type
_entity.pdbx_description
1 polymer ?
#
loop_
_entity_poly.entity_id
_entity_poly.type
_entity_poly.pdbx_seq_one_letter_code
_entity_poly.pdbx_strand_id
1 'polypeptide(L)'
;MSAQPVHRADDDPRVPAIPRSIQAVGNALSSEKRLAFYAEVLGAEAGEPINLVIETWWREAMLDQLPGRAERLADARARRGGVPLEELVQRVGGLD
;
A
#
# COMPACT_ATOMS: atom_id res chain seq x y z
N MET A 1 27.76 13.62 30.03
CA MET A 1 27.69 13.26 28.60
C MET A 1 26.64 12.17 28.45
N SER A 2 25.49 12.48 27.83
CA SER A 2 24.44 11.50 27.54
C SER A 2 24.55 11.07 26.08
N ALA A 3 24.81 9.79 25.83
CA ALA A 3 24.70 9.21 24.50
C ALA A 3 23.20 9.04 24.19
N GLN A 4 22.68 9.77 23.21
CA GLN A 4 21.36 9.47 22.68
C GLN A 4 21.42 8.21 21.81
N PRO A 5 20.41 7.32 21.87
CA PRO A 5 20.35 6.16 20.99
C PRO A 5 20.27 6.66 19.54
N VAL A 6 21.18 6.19 18.70
CA VAL A 6 21.10 6.41 17.26
C VAL A 6 20.01 5.48 16.74
N HIS A 7 18.81 6.00 16.49
CA HIS A 7 17.79 5.27 15.74
C HIS A 7 18.32 5.09 14.32
N ARG A 8 18.66 3.85 13.94
CA ARG A 8 18.95 3.53 12.54
C ARG A 8 17.60 3.47 11.82
N ALA A 9 17.54 3.99 10.60
CA ALA A 9 16.34 3.91 9.77
C ALA A 9 15.88 2.45 9.53
N ASP A 10 16.77 1.47 9.74
CA ASP A 10 16.49 0.04 9.67
C ASP A 10 15.60 -0.48 10.84
N ASP A 11 15.36 0.32 11.88
CA ASP A 11 14.53 -0.04 13.05
C ASP A 11 13.06 0.42 12.92
N ASP A 12 12.64 1.08 11.84
CA ASP A 12 11.23 1.43 11.63
C ASP A 12 10.47 0.25 10.97
N PRO A 13 9.53 -0.41 11.66
CA PRO A 13 8.76 -1.53 11.11
C PRO A 13 7.80 -1.13 9.99
N ARG A 14 7.72 0.16 9.63
CA ARG A 14 6.88 0.67 8.56
C ARG A 14 7.52 0.40 7.20
N VAL A 15 6.71 -0.12 6.28
CA VAL A 15 7.11 -0.27 4.88
C VAL A 15 7.48 1.11 4.31
N PRO A 16 8.67 1.28 3.70
CA PRO A 16 9.06 2.55 3.12
C PRO A 16 8.10 2.93 1.99
N ALA A 17 7.61 4.16 2.02
CA ALA A 17 6.63 4.62 1.04
C ALA A 17 7.22 4.67 -0.37
N ILE A 18 6.53 4.06 -1.33
CA ILE A 18 6.86 4.16 -2.75
C ILE A 18 6.58 5.61 -3.22
N PRO A 19 7.50 6.29 -3.91
CA PRO A 19 7.20 7.59 -4.52
C PRO A 19 6.06 7.47 -5.55
N ARG A 20 5.17 8.47 -5.63
CA ARG A 20 4.01 8.47 -6.54
C ARG A 20 4.37 8.93 -7.97
N SER A 21 5.45 8.40 -8.52
CA SER A 21 5.82 8.61 -9.91
C SER A 21 5.55 7.35 -10.72
N ILE A 22 5.31 7.50 -12.02
CA ILE A 22 5.05 6.37 -12.93
C ILE A 22 6.19 5.34 -12.83
N GLN A 23 7.45 5.77 -12.87
CA GLN A 23 8.59 4.86 -12.80
C GLN A 23 8.71 4.15 -11.45
N ALA A 24 8.50 4.86 -10.34
CA ALA A 24 8.63 4.27 -9.00
C ALA A 24 7.53 3.23 -8.74
N VAL A 25 6.28 3.54 -9.10
CA VAL A 25 5.15 2.60 -9.02
C VAL A 25 5.41 1.39 -9.90
N GLY A 26 5.79 1.60 -11.17
CA GLY A 26 6.09 0.52 -12.10
C GLY A 26 7.17 -0.43 -11.58
N ASN A 27 8.26 0.10 -11.01
CA ASN A 27 9.36 -0.70 -10.45
C ASN A 27 8.95 -1.53 -9.23
N ALA A 28 8.00 -1.05 -8.43
CA ALA A 28 7.51 -1.77 -7.25
C ALA A 28 6.55 -2.93 -7.59
N LEU A 29 5.93 -2.90 -8.78
CA LEU A 29 5.00 -3.94 -9.23
C LEU A 29 5.72 -5.18 -9.79
N SER A 30 5.06 -6.34 -9.69
CA SER A 30 5.43 -7.55 -10.42
C SER A 30 5.39 -7.33 -11.93
N SER A 31 6.08 -8.17 -12.71
CA SER A 31 6.17 -7.99 -14.17
C SER A 31 4.81 -7.92 -14.86
N GLU A 32 3.86 -8.77 -14.46
CA GLU A 32 2.50 -8.79 -15.02
C GLU A 32 1.75 -7.49 -14.71
N LYS A 33 1.72 -7.09 -13.43
CA LYS A 33 1.07 -5.85 -12.98
C LYS A 33 1.70 -4.61 -13.59
N ARG A 34 3.03 -4.60 -13.73
CA ARG A 34 3.78 -3.50 -14.33
C ARG A 34 3.37 -3.27 -15.79
N LEU A 35 3.16 -4.35 -16.55
CA LEU A 35 2.72 -4.25 -17.94
C LEU A 35 1.31 -3.65 -18.03
N ALA A 36 0.38 -4.14 -17.19
CA ALA A 36 -0.98 -3.62 -17.13
C ALA A 36 -1.01 -2.13 -16.71
N PHE A 37 -0.24 -1.78 -15.67
CA PHE A 37 -0.09 -0.41 -15.21
C PHE A 37 0.39 0.53 -16.32
N TYR A 38 1.45 0.17 -17.05
CA TYR A 38 1.93 1.02 -18.13
C TYR A 38 0.95 1.11 -19.29
N ALA A 39 0.20 0.05 -19.59
CA ALA A 39 -0.86 0.11 -20.60
C ALA A 39 -1.97 1.10 -20.21
N GLU A 40 -2.42 1.10 -18.94
CA GLU A 40 -3.43 2.04 -18.45
C GLU A 40 -2.91 3.48 -18.40
N VAL A 41 -1.68 3.70 -17.94
CA VAL A 41 -1.06 5.04 -17.92
C VAL A 41 -0.94 5.62 -19.33
N LEU A 42 -0.54 4.82 -20.30
CA LEU A 42 -0.41 5.25 -21.70
C LEU A 42 -1.77 5.45 -22.39
N GLY A 43 -2.80 4.75 -21.93
CA GLY A 43 -4.17 4.87 -22.45
C GLY A 43 -5.00 5.98 -21.77
N ALA A 44 -4.55 6.51 -20.63
CA ALA A 44 -5.30 7.51 -19.88
C ALA A 44 -5.24 8.90 -20.53
N GLU A 45 -6.35 9.63 -20.45
CA GLU A 45 -6.38 11.05 -20.81
C GLU A 45 -5.52 11.90 -19.86
N ALA A 46 -4.94 12.98 -20.39
CA ALA A 46 -4.18 13.92 -19.60
C ALA A 46 -5.06 14.63 -18.55
N GLY A 47 -4.46 14.99 -17.42
CA GLY A 47 -5.16 15.65 -16.32
C GLY A 47 -5.49 14.67 -15.19
N GLU A 48 -6.73 14.69 -14.72
CA GLU A 48 -7.14 13.86 -13.59
C GLU A 48 -7.17 12.34 -13.86
N PRO A 49 -7.57 11.86 -15.05
CA PRO A 49 -7.64 10.42 -15.31
C PRO A 49 -6.30 9.69 -15.10
N ILE A 50 -5.20 10.24 -15.60
CA ILE A 50 -3.87 9.65 -15.38
C ILE A 50 -3.44 9.69 -13.90
N ASN A 51 -3.84 10.72 -13.15
CA ASN A 51 -3.57 10.79 -11.70
C ASN A 51 -4.28 9.66 -10.95
N LEU A 52 -5.55 9.38 -11.29
CA LEU A 52 -6.33 8.31 -10.70
C LEU A 52 -5.75 6.92 -10.99
N VAL A 53 -5.23 6.70 -12.21
CA VAL A 53 -4.51 5.47 -12.57
C VAL A 53 -3.26 5.34 -11.68
N ILE A 54 -2.41 6.37 -11.63
CA ILE A 54 -1.19 6.36 -10.81
C ILE A 54 -1.53 6.10 -9.33
N GLU A 55 -2.56 6.75 -8.80
CA GLU A 55 -2.95 6.61 -7.40
C GLU A 55 -3.46 5.18 -7.09
N THR A 56 -4.29 4.62 -7.97
CA THR A 56 -4.84 3.27 -7.81
C THR A 56 -3.73 2.23 -7.80
N TRP A 57 -2.82 2.30 -8.77
CA TRP A 57 -1.69 1.38 -8.85
C TRP A 57 -0.66 1.58 -7.74
N TRP A 58 -0.48 2.82 -7.27
CA TRP A 58 0.34 3.10 -6.10
C TRP A 58 -0.21 2.42 -4.84
N ARG A 59 -1.53 2.47 -4.60
CA ARG A 59 -2.16 1.78 -3.46
C ARG A 59 -1.96 0.27 -3.54
N GLU A 60 -2.13 -0.31 -4.72
CA GLU A 60 -1.90 -1.75 -4.93
C GLU A 60 -0.43 -2.13 -4.68
N ALA A 61 0.52 -1.34 -5.17
CA ALA A 61 1.95 -1.56 -4.95
C ALA A 61 2.33 -1.45 -3.46
N MET A 62 1.79 -0.46 -2.74
CA MET A 62 1.98 -0.32 -1.29
C MET A 62 1.43 -1.53 -0.53
N LEU A 63 0.27 -2.05 -0.93
CA LEU A 63 -0.32 -3.24 -0.32
C LEU A 63 0.53 -4.48 -0.61
N ASP A 64 1.04 -4.65 -1.83
CA ASP A 64 1.88 -5.80 -2.21
C ASP A 64 3.16 -5.91 -1.38
N GLN A 65 3.66 -4.80 -0.82
CA GLN A 65 4.80 -4.81 0.09
C GLN A 65 4.47 -5.34 1.49
N LEU A 66 3.18 -5.47 1.86
CA LEU A 66 2.79 -5.94 3.19
C LEU A 66 2.97 -7.47 3.30
N PRO A 67 3.80 -7.96 4.24
CA PRO A 67 3.95 -9.40 4.49
C PRO A 67 2.59 -10.04 4.80
N GLY A 68 2.30 -11.21 4.23
CA GLY A 68 1.03 -11.93 4.46
C GLY A 68 -0.20 -11.29 3.81
N ARG A 69 -0.06 -10.35 2.86
CA ARG A 69 -1.21 -9.76 2.14
C ARG A 69 -2.10 -10.81 1.50
N ALA A 70 -1.52 -11.78 0.80
CA ALA A 70 -2.28 -12.79 0.07
C ALA A 70 -3.17 -13.61 1.01
N GLU A 71 -2.63 -14.01 2.16
CA GLU A 71 -3.35 -14.74 3.21
C GLU A 71 -4.47 -13.88 3.81
N ARG A 72 -4.16 -12.65 4.22
CA ARG A 72 -5.16 -11.71 4.76
C ARG A 72 -6.29 -11.42 3.78
N LEU A 73 -5.97 -11.28 2.49
CA LEU A 73 -6.98 -11.05 1.45
C LEU A 73 -7.84 -12.30 1.23
N ALA A 74 -7.24 -13.49 1.27
CA ALA A 74 -7.97 -14.75 1.19
C ALA A 74 -8.90 -14.94 2.39
N ASP A 75 -8.43 -14.64 3.61
CA ASP A 75 -9.24 -14.69 4.83
C ASP A 75 -10.39 -13.68 4.78
N ALA A 76 -10.14 -12.44 4.36
CA ALA A 76 -11.18 -11.43 4.21
C ALA A 76 -12.27 -11.87 3.22
N ARG A 77 -11.88 -12.42 2.06
CA ARG A 77 -12.82 -12.97 1.06
C ARG A 77 -13.62 -14.14 1.61
N ALA A 78 -12.99 -14.97 2.44
CA ALA A 78 -13.64 -16.09 3.12
C ALA A 78 -14.38 -15.68 4.41
N ARG A 79 -14.41 -14.38 4.74
CA ARG A 79 -15.00 -13.83 5.98
C ARG A 79 -14.44 -14.47 7.26
N ARG A 80 -13.14 -14.78 7.27
CA ARG A 80 -12.41 -15.28 8.44
C ARG A 80 -11.66 -14.17 9.15
N GLY A 81 -11.57 -14.25 10.48
CA GLY A 81 -10.76 -13.34 11.30
C GLY A 81 -11.26 -11.88 11.32
N GLY A 82 -12.44 -11.60 10.76
CA GLY A 82 -13.09 -10.30 10.88
C GLY A 82 -13.69 -10.10 12.26
N VAL A 83 -13.82 -8.84 12.67
CA VAL A 83 -14.54 -8.43 13.87
C VAL A 83 -15.65 -7.44 13.51
N PRO A 84 -16.72 -7.33 14.32
CA PRO A 84 -17.70 -6.26 14.18
C PRO A 84 -17.04 -4.88 14.17
N LEU A 85 -17.61 -3.94 13.41
CA LEU A 85 -17.04 -2.60 13.27
C LEU A 85 -16.98 -1.89 14.63
N GLU A 86 -17.99 -2.09 15.47
CA GLU A 86 -18.09 -1.51 16.81
C GLU A 86 -16.94 -2.00 17.70
N GLU A 87 -16.61 -3.30 17.62
CA GLU A 87 -15.49 -3.90 18.33
C GLU A 87 -14.15 -3.36 17.82
N LEU A 88 -14.02 -3.17 16.50
CA LEU A 88 -12.82 -2.53 15.94
C LEU A 88 -12.67 -1.10 16.46
N VAL A 89 -13.72 -0.27 16.42
CA VAL A 89 -13.70 1.12 16.90
C VAL A 89 -13.26 1.19 18.38
N GLN A 90 -13.74 0.27 19.21
CA GLN A 90 -13.31 0.16 20.61
C GLN A 90 -11.82 -0.16 20.75
N ARG A 91 -11.26 -1.00 19.87
CA ARG A 91 -9.84 -1.40 19.91
C ARG A 91 -8.89 -0.29 19.45
N VAL A 92 -9.28 0.54 18.49
CA VAL A 92 -8.42 1.59 17.92
C VAL A 92 -8.55 2.93 18.67
N GLY A 93 -9.40 3.02 19.69
CA GLY A 93 -9.52 4.19 20.56
C GLY A 93 -10.57 5.23 20.15
N GLY A 94 -11.55 4.84 19.32
CA GLY A 94 -12.64 5.73 18.86
C GLY A 94 -12.36 6.37 17.50
N LEU A 95 -13.44 6.59 16.73
CA LEU A 95 -13.43 7.47 15.56
C LEU A 95 -13.90 8.84 16.05
N ASP A 96 -12.97 9.69 16.46
CA ASP A 96 -13.26 11.12 16.68
C ASP A 96 -13.43 11.85 15.34
#